data_AF-A0A816C9C2-F1
#
_entry.id   AF-A0A816C9C2-F1
#
_cell.length_a   1.000
_cell.length_b   1.000
_cell.length_c   1.000
_cell.angle_alpha   90.00
_cell.angle_beta   90.00
_cell.angle_gamma   90.00
#
_symmetry.space_group_name_H-M   'P 1'
#
loop_
_entity.id
_entity.type
_entity.pdbx_description
1 polymer ?
#
loop_
_entity_poly.entity_id
_entity_poly.type
_entity_poly.pdbx_seq_one_letter_code
_entity_poly.pdbx_strand_id
1 'polypeptide(L)'
;NRITRDGAIHIAPMLEKCGLLRLNLAFNRLEDEGAGHLAQALLQSYSKLRSLDIRSNNIKGDGLCSIADAIKFNSALTELFVWGNIMEERACLAFENLLHIQRFETNQIDVVPYKVDGVTYLSQLPNTLLKYSYWTQVEPIMEHS
;
A
#
# COMPACT_ATOMS: atom_id res chain seq x y z
N ASN A 1 -8.82 -13.73 1.87
CA ASN A 1 -7.71 -14.46 2.54
C ASN A 1 -7.72 -14.09 4.02
N ARG A 2 -7.18 -14.94 4.91
CA ARG A 2 -7.14 -14.67 6.37
C ARG A 2 -5.71 -14.34 6.80
N ILE A 3 -5.05 -13.41 6.12
CA ILE A 3 -3.78 -12.87 6.65
C ILE A 3 -4.17 -11.97 7.82
N THR A 4 -4.07 -12.52 9.01
CA THR A 4 -4.23 -11.78 10.27
C THR A 4 -2.94 -11.04 10.59
N ARG A 5 -2.97 -10.11 11.54
CA ARG A 5 -1.78 -9.41 12.07
C ARG A 5 -0.58 -10.34 12.32
N ASP A 6 -0.81 -11.56 12.83
CA ASP A 6 0.25 -12.54 13.12
C ASP A 6 0.92 -13.05 11.83
N GLY A 7 0.15 -13.16 10.74
CA GLY A 7 0.68 -13.51 9.43
C GLY A 7 1.55 -12.41 8.83
N ALA A 8 1.36 -11.14 9.24
CA ALA A 8 2.15 -10.01 8.75
C ALA A 8 3.61 -10.05 9.24
N ILE A 9 3.87 -10.70 10.38
CA ILE A 9 5.22 -10.87 10.95
C ILE A 9 6.15 -11.59 9.96
N HIS A 10 5.61 -12.51 9.17
CA HIS A 10 6.39 -13.28 8.19
C HIS A 10 6.64 -12.55 6.87
N ILE A 11 6.10 -11.34 6.69
CA ILE A 11 6.27 -10.58 5.45
C ILE A 11 7.72 -10.10 5.30
N ALA A 12 8.37 -9.59 6.35
CA ALA A 12 9.76 -9.13 6.24
C ALA A 12 10.72 -10.25 5.82
N PRO A 13 10.73 -11.43 6.49
CA PRO A 13 11.54 -12.57 6.04
C PRO A 13 11.21 -13.06 4.62
N MET A 14 9.94 -12.94 4.20
CA MET A 14 9.52 -13.31 2.85
C MET A 14 10.06 -12.33 1.80
N LEU A 15 9.99 -11.02 2.06
CA LEU A 15 10.51 -9.99 1.16
C LEU A 15 12.03 -10.13 0.98
N GLU A 16 12.75 -10.51 2.04
CA GLU A 16 14.19 -10.79 1.98
C GLU A 16 14.52 -11.98 1.07
N LYS A 17 13.82 -13.09 1.25
CA LYS A 17 14.13 -14.35 0.56
C LYS A 17 13.66 -14.39 -0.89
N CYS A 18 12.49 -13.82 -1.16
CA CYS A 18 11.80 -14.04 -2.43
C CYS A 18 12.00 -12.89 -3.44
N GLY A 19 12.54 -11.74 -3.02
CA GLY A 19 12.76 -10.61 -3.92
C GLY A 19 11.48 -10.12 -4.61
N LEU A 20 10.35 -10.19 -3.91
CA LEU A 20 9.03 -9.86 -4.47
C LEU A 20 8.99 -8.42 -4.99
N LEU A 21 8.37 -8.26 -6.16
CA LEU A 21 8.12 -6.95 -6.77
C LEU A 21 6.71 -6.43 -6.49
N ARG A 22 5.73 -7.32 -6.27
CA ARG A 22 4.33 -6.94 -6.03
C ARG A 22 3.75 -7.78 -4.90
N LEU A 23 3.07 -7.13 -3.97
CA LEU A 23 2.45 -7.77 -2.81
C LEU A 23 1.02 -7.27 -2.67
N ASN A 24 0.06 -8.18 -2.82
CA ASN A 24 -1.36 -7.90 -2.63
C ASN A 24 -1.86 -8.56 -1.35
N LEU A 25 -2.24 -7.71 -0.40
CA LEU A 25 -2.83 -8.04 0.89
C LEU A 25 -4.20 -7.38 1.04
N ALA A 26 -4.84 -6.94 -0.03
CA ALA A 26 -6.17 -6.33 0.01
C ALA A 26 -7.20 -7.26 0.66
N PHE A 27 -8.17 -6.68 1.36
CA PHE A 27 -9.29 -7.41 1.98
C PHE A 27 -8.84 -8.48 2.99
N ASN A 28 -7.87 -8.13 3.84
CA ASN A 28 -7.45 -8.94 4.99
C ASN A 28 -7.69 -8.17 6.31
N ARG A 29 -7.01 -8.55 7.41
CA ARG A 29 -7.12 -7.92 8.74
C ARG A 29 -5.73 -7.67 9.31
N LEU A 30 -4.95 -6.85 8.62
CA LEU A 30 -3.62 -6.47 9.08
C LEU A 30 -3.69 -5.65 10.37
N GLU A 31 -4.67 -4.74 10.47
CA GLU A 31 -4.78 -3.78 11.56
C GLU A 31 -3.47 -2.93 11.71
N ASP A 32 -3.37 -2.11 12.75
CA ASP A 32 -2.18 -1.25 12.94
C ASP A 32 -0.91 -2.06 13.17
N GLU A 33 -1.01 -3.17 13.89
CA GLU A 33 0.13 -4.03 14.19
C GLU A 33 0.73 -4.64 12.92
N GLY A 34 -0.10 -5.19 12.02
CA GLY A 34 0.38 -5.72 10.75
C GLY A 34 0.94 -4.64 9.83
N ALA A 35 0.37 -3.43 9.85
CA ALA A 35 0.91 -2.29 9.14
C ALA A 35 2.29 -1.85 9.67
N GLY A 36 2.51 -1.92 10.99
CA GLY A 36 3.82 -1.66 11.60
C GLY A 36 4.89 -2.64 11.14
N HIS A 37 4.57 -3.94 11.09
CA HIS A 37 5.48 -4.96 10.56
C HIS A 37 5.81 -4.72 9.08
N LEU A 38 4.80 -4.35 8.27
CA LEU A 38 4.99 -3.97 6.88
C LEU A 38 5.89 -2.74 6.73
N ALA A 39 5.66 -1.70 7.53
CA ALA A 39 6.49 -0.50 7.54
C ALA A 39 7.95 -0.82 7.83
N GLN A 40 8.21 -1.65 8.85
CA GLN A 40 9.56 -2.09 9.18
C GLN A 40 10.22 -2.89 8.04
N ALA A 41 9.44 -3.71 7.34
CA ALA A 41 9.90 -4.47 6.18
C ALA A 41 10.24 -3.57 4.98
N LEU A 42 9.45 -2.50 4.76
CA LEU A 42 9.70 -1.50 3.72
C LEU A 42 10.98 -0.71 4.00
N LEU A 43 11.36 -0.48 5.26
CA LEU A 43 12.61 0.21 5.58
C LEU A 43 13.87 -0.62 5.27
N GLN A 44 13.71 -1.91 4.99
CA GLN A 44 14.86 -2.79 4.72
C GLN A 44 15.40 -2.58 3.31
N SER A 45 16.71 -2.40 3.21
CA SER A 45 17.42 -2.13 1.95
C SER A 45 17.33 -3.26 0.93
N TYR A 46 17.06 -4.49 1.37
CA TYR A 46 16.85 -5.65 0.49
C TYR A 46 15.46 -5.65 -0.17
N SER A 47 14.52 -4.84 0.29
CA SER A 47 13.16 -4.82 -0.24
C SER A 47 13.17 -4.29 -1.68
N LYS A 48 12.86 -5.18 -2.62
CA LYS A 48 12.68 -4.84 -4.04
C LYS A 48 11.22 -4.53 -4.38
N LEU A 49 10.35 -4.45 -3.37
CA LEU A 49 8.93 -4.29 -3.56
C LEU A 49 8.64 -2.98 -4.31
N ARG A 50 7.92 -3.10 -5.43
CA ARG A 50 7.49 -1.99 -6.30
C ARG A 50 6.02 -1.64 -6.07
N SER A 51 5.17 -2.62 -5.80
CA SER A 51 3.72 -2.43 -5.64
C SER A 51 3.22 -3.08 -4.35
N LEU A 52 2.51 -2.31 -3.52
CA LEU A 52 1.89 -2.77 -2.29
C LEU A 52 0.40 -2.41 -2.29
N ASP A 53 -0.46 -3.44 -2.23
CA ASP A 53 -1.90 -3.27 -2.06
C ASP A 53 -2.32 -3.76 -0.68
N ILE A 54 -2.73 -2.83 0.18
CA ILE A 54 -3.22 -3.07 1.55
C ILE A 54 -4.62 -2.50 1.73
N ARG A 55 -5.40 -2.36 0.65
CA ARG A 55 -6.78 -1.87 0.71
C ARG A 55 -7.65 -2.70 1.65
N SER A 56 -8.59 -2.05 2.34
CA SER A 56 -9.60 -2.72 3.18
C SER A 56 -9.01 -3.71 4.20
N ASN A 57 -8.10 -3.25 5.04
CA ASN A 57 -7.39 -4.06 6.05
C ASN A 57 -7.66 -3.69 7.51
N ASN A 58 -8.60 -2.77 7.74
CA ASN A 58 -8.92 -2.24 9.06
C ASN A 58 -7.73 -1.58 9.78
N ILE A 59 -6.79 -1.03 9.00
CA ILE A 59 -5.65 -0.24 9.49
C ILE A 59 -6.18 1.15 9.88
N LYS A 60 -5.74 1.69 11.00
CA LYS A 60 -6.15 3.00 11.52
C LYS A 60 -5.04 4.04 11.36
N GLY A 61 -5.20 5.17 12.04
CA GLY A 61 -4.28 6.31 11.99
C GLY A 61 -2.83 5.92 12.19
N ASP A 62 -2.52 5.21 13.28
CA ASP A 62 -1.13 4.88 13.65
C ASP A 62 -0.45 3.92 12.65
N GLY A 63 -1.15 2.89 12.18
CA GLY A 63 -0.62 1.97 11.17
C GLY A 63 -0.41 2.66 9.82
N LEU A 64 -1.35 3.50 9.38
CA LEU A 64 -1.23 4.26 8.14
C LEU A 64 -0.10 5.30 8.20
N CYS A 65 0.09 5.98 9.33
CA CYS A 65 1.23 6.88 9.55
C CYS A 65 2.56 6.13 9.43
N SER A 66 2.65 4.96 10.05
CA SER A 66 3.85 4.11 9.99
C SER A 66 4.21 3.73 8.56
N ILE A 67 3.22 3.37 7.74
CA ILE A 67 3.43 3.09 6.31
C ILE A 67 3.89 4.35 5.56
N ALA A 68 3.22 5.47 5.75
CA ALA A 68 3.57 6.73 5.08
C ALA A 68 5.01 7.17 5.41
N ASP A 69 5.43 7.03 6.67
CA ASP A 69 6.78 7.37 7.10
C ASP A 69 7.82 6.43 6.52
N ALA A 70 7.58 5.11 6.49
CA ALA A 70 8.50 4.16 5.89
C ALA A 70 8.74 4.43 4.39
N ILE A 71 7.69 4.84 3.68
CA ILE A 71 7.77 5.13 2.24
C ILE A 71 8.62 6.36 1.93
N LYS A 72 8.68 7.35 2.83
CA LYS A 72 9.58 8.52 2.66
C LYS A 72 11.05 8.09 2.50
N PHE A 73 11.44 6.98 3.12
CA PHE A 73 12.81 6.46 3.09
C PHE A 73 12.98 5.28 2.12
N ASN A 74 11.90 4.68 1.63
CA ASN A 74 11.95 3.61 0.65
C ASN A 74 11.83 4.17 -0.78
N SER A 75 12.94 4.17 -1.52
CA SER A 75 13.00 4.57 -2.94
C SER A 75 12.56 3.47 -3.93
N ALA A 76 12.42 2.23 -3.45
CA ALA A 76 12.03 1.07 -4.24
C ALA A 76 10.52 1.02 -4.52
N LEU A 77 9.66 1.37 -3.55
CA LEU A 77 8.21 1.29 -3.71
C LEU A 77 7.71 2.40 -4.65
N THR A 78 6.94 2.03 -5.66
CA THR A 78 6.43 2.94 -6.69
C THR A 78 4.91 2.91 -6.81
N GLU A 79 4.22 1.92 -6.24
CA GLU A 79 2.76 1.84 -6.24
C GLU A 79 2.27 1.46 -4.83
N LEU A 80 1.25 2.16 -4.35
CA LEU A 80 0.67 1.98 -3.01
C LEU A 80 -0.85 2.11 -3.07
N PHE A 81 -1.57 1.11 -2.56
CA PHE A 81 -3.03 1.15 -2.49
C PHE A 81 -3.50 0.91 -1.05
N VAL A 82 -4.18 1.90 -0.47
CA VAL A 82 -4.57 1.93 0.95
C VAL A 82 -6.05 2.22 1.19
N TRP A 83 -6.84 2.49 0.16
CA TRP A 83 -8.25 2.83 0.31
C TRP A 83 -9.05 1.75 1.04
N GLY A 84 -10.10 2.16 1.76
CA GLY A 84 -10.93 1.27 2.58
C GLY A 84 -10.34 0.95 3.95
N ASN A 85 -9.24 1.59 4.34
CA ASN A 85 -8.76 1.65 5.73
C ASN A 85 -9.37 2.86 6.47
N ILE A 86 -9.09 2.97 7.77
CA ILE A 86 -9.65 4.00 8.65
C ILE A 86 -8.77 5.26 8.55
N MET A 87 -9.23 6.22 7.74
CA MET A 87 -8.50 7.45 7.40
C MET A 87 -8.72 8.54 8.44
N GLU A 88 -8.12 8.39 9.62
CA GLU A 88 -8.11 9.43 10.65
C GLU A 88 -7.29 10.65 10.22
N GLU A 89 -7.53 11.80 10.84
CA GLU A 89 -6.90 13.09 10.49
C GLU A 89 -5.37 13.01 10.39
N ARG A 90 -4.72 12.31 11.35
CA ARG A 90 -3.25 12.13 11.34
C ARG A 90 -2.77 11.37 10.10
N ALA A 91 -3.50 10.33 9.69
CA ALA A 91 -3.19 9.60 8.46
C ALA A 91 -3.43 10.49 7.22
N CYS A 92 -4.53 11.24 7.18
CA CYS A 92 -4.80 12.17 6.08
C CYS A 92 -3.67 13.19 5.89
N LEU A 93 -3.18 13.79 6.98
CA LEU A 93 -2.03 14.70 6.96
C LEU A 93 -0.73 14.01 6.56
N ALA A 94 -0.49 12.79 7.04
CA ALA A 94 0.70 12.02 6.67
C ALA A 94 0.75 11.73 5.16
N PHE A 95 -0.39 11.36 4.57
CA PHE A 95 -0.51 11.11 3.13
C PHE A 95 -0.51 12.39 2.31
N GLU A 96 -1.06 13.50 2.80
CA GLU A 96 -0.92 14.82 2.16
C GLU A 96 0.56 15.21 2.03
N ASN A 97 1.33 15.08 3.12
CA ASN A 97 2.77 15.35 3.12
C ASN A 97 3.53 14.41 2.20
N LEU A 98 3.19 13.12 2.21
CA LEU A 98 3.81 12.10 1.35
C LEU A 98 3.58 12.39 -0.14
N LEU A 99 2.41 12.89 -0.50
CA LEU A 99 2.09 13.25 -1.89
C LEU A 99 2.69 14.59 -2.29
N HIS A 100 2.85 15.51 -1.33
CA HIS A 100 3.50 16.79 -1.57
C HIS A 100 4.99 16.65 -1.93
N ILE A 101 5.69 15.67 -1.36
CA ILE A 101 7.08 15.36 -1.74
C ILE A 101 7.20 14.66 -3.12
N GLN A 102 6.09 14.55 -3.87
CA GLN A 102 6.02 13.99 -5.22
C GLN A 102 6.67 12.60 -5.33
N ARG A 103 6.53 11.79 -4.27
CA ARG A 103 7.12 10.46 -4.24
C ARG A 103 6.45 9.47 -5.21
N PHE A 104 5.19 9.74 -5.56
CA PHE A 104 4.36 8.94 -6.46
C PHE A 104 3.86 9.79 -7.62
N GLU A 105 3.88 9.22 -8.82
CA GLU A 105 3.20 9.78 -10.00
C GLU A 105 1.68 9.54 -9.91
N THR A 106 0.90 10.32 -10.67
CA THR A 106 -0.54 10.09 -10.78
C THR A 106 -0.81 8.68 -11.33
N ASN A 107 -1.71 7.92 -10.69
CA ASN A 107 -2.02 6.48 -10.87
C ASN A 107 -1.15 5.47 -10.12
N GLN A 108 -0.18 5.91 -9.33
CA GLN A 108 0.60 5.04 -8.44
C GLN A 108 0.00 4.93 -7.02
N ILE A 109 -1.03 5.70 -6.73
CA ILE A 109 -1.73 5.69 -5.44
C ILE A 109 -3.25 5.75 -5.65
N ASP A 110 -4.04 5.15 -4.75
CA ASP A 110 -5.51 5.16 -4.79
C ASP A 110 -6.16 6.26 -3.94
N VAL A 111 -5.37 7.14 -3.32
CA VAL A 111 -5.87 8.23 -2.47
C VAL A 111 -5.36 9.60 -2.93
N VAL A 112 -6.21 10.60 -2.78
CA VAL A 112 -5.87 12.01 -3.01
C VAL A 112 -6.36 12.86 -1.83
N PRO A 113 -5.56 13.81 -1.33
CA PRO A 113 -5.98 14.73 -0.29
C PRO A 113 -6.93 15.79 -0.83
N TYR A 114 -7.95 16.13 -0.05
CA TYR A 114 -8.83 17.26 -0.25
C TYR A 114 -9.14 17.95 1.08
N LYS A 115 -9.56 19.21 1.04
CA LYS A 115 -9.83 20.00 2.26
C LYS A 115 -11.29 20.38 2.36
N VAL A 116 -11.85 20.24 3.54
CA VAL A 116 -13.19 20.73 3.91
C VAL A 116 -13.02 21.56 5.18
N ASP A 117 -13.37 22.83 5.12
CA ASP A 117 -13.25 23.79 6.24
C ASP A 117 -11.85 23.80 6.89
N GLY A 118 -10.81 23.63 6.08
CA GLY A 118 -9.40 23.61 6.53
C GLY A 118 -8.92 22.26 7.07
N VAL A 119 -9.80 21.27 7.23
CA VAL A 119 -9.45 19.90 7.63
C VAL A 119 -9.11 19.07 6.40
N THR A 120 -7.99 18.35 6.44
CA THR A 120 -7.55 17.45 5.36
C THR A 120 -8.23 16.08 5.48
N TYR A 121 -8.78 15.61 4.37
CA TYR A 121 -9.35 14.29 4.18
C TYR A 121 -8.72 13.59 2.98
N LEU A 122 -8.88 12.27 2.88
CA LEU A 122 -8.48 11.50 1.70
C LEU A 122 -9.73 11.01 0.96
N SER A 123 -9.75 11.13 -0.36
CA SER A 123 -10.77 10.55 -1.24
C SER A 123 -10.16 9.50 -2.15
N GLN A 124 -10.99 8.58 -2.63
CA GLN A 124 -10.55 7.53 -3.54
C GLN A 124 -10.32 8.09 -4.94
N LEU A 125 -9.21 7.70 -5.56
CA LEU A 125 -9.00 7.88 -6.99
C LEU A 125 -9.59 6.69 -7.77
N PRO A 126 -10.51 6.91 -8.75
CA PRO A 126 -11.20 5.83 -9.47
C PRO A 126 -10.30 4.90 -10.31
N ASN A 127 -9.06 5.32 -10.63
CA ASN A 127 -8.23 4.65 -11.64
C ASN A 127 -7.60 3.32 -11.19
N THR A 128 -7.87 2.86 -9.97
CA THR A 128 -7.28 1.62 -9.42
C THR A 128 -8.10 0.35 -9.62
N LEU A 129 -9.34 0.45 -10.11
CA LEU A 129 -10.16 -0.72 -10.42
C LEU A 129 -9.82 -1.35 -11.79
N LEU A 130 -9.26 -0.58 -12.72
CA LEU A 130 -8.94 -1.07 -14.06
C LEU A 130 -7.63 -1.87 -14.10
N LYS A 131 -6.55 -1.43 -13.43
CA LYS A 131 -5.24 -2.11 -13.57
C LYS A 131 -5.24 -3.56 -13.04
N TYR A 132 -6.01 -3.88 -11.99
CA TYR A 132 -6.02 -5.22 -11.39
C TYR A 132 -6.99 -6.20 -12.03
N SER A 133 -8.03 -5.73 -12.73
CA SER A 133 -8.97 -6.61 -13.44
C SER A 133 -8.35 -7.26 -14.68
N TYR A 134 -7.28 -6.70 -15.25
CA TYR A 134 -6.53 -7.28 -16.37
C TYR A 134 -5.44 -8.29 -15.96
N TRP A 135 -4.98 -8.30 -14.71
CA TRP A 135 -3.98 -9.30 -14.26
C TRP A 135 -4.60 -10.62 -13.78
N THR A 136 -5.92 -10.68 -13.64
CA THR A 136 -6.66 -11.90 -13.27
C THR A 136 -7.31 -12.62 -14.45
N GLN A 137 -7.11 -12.16 -15.69
CA GLN A 137 -7.54 -12.89 -16.89
C GLN A 137 -6.34 -13.26 -17.77
N VAL A 138 -5.87 -14.49 -17.54
CA VAL A 138 -5.31 -15.44 -18.52
C VAL A 138 -4.27 -14.89 -19.51
N GLU A 139 -3.02 -15.33 -19.38
CA GLU A 139 -2.08 -15.34 -20.51
C GLU A 139 -2.72 -16.13 -21.66
N PRO A 140 -2.91 -15.56 -22.87
CA PRO A 140 -3.27 -16.37 -24.02
C PRO A 140 -2.07 -17.25 -24.33
N ILE A 141 -2.31 -18.56 -24.22
CA ILE A 141 -1.41 -19.62 -24.66
C ILE A 141 -1.08 -19.32 -26.13
N MET A 142 0.15 -18.90 -26.42
CA MET A 142 0.62 -18.87 -27.81
C MET A 142 0.85 -20.32 -28.23
N GLU A 143 -0.17 -20.93 -28.85
CA GLU A 143 0.02 -22.14 -29.64
C GLU A 143 0.92 -21.78 -30.82
N HIS A 144 2.17 -22.21 -30.74
CA HIS A 144 3.05 -22.32 -31.89
C HIS A 144 2.49 -23.38 -32.83
N SER A 145 2.27 -23.00 -34.09
CA SER A 145 2.18 -23.90 -35.24
C SER A 145 3.13 -23.38 -36.32
#